data_AF-A0A2W4J8I0-F1
#
_entry.id   AF-A0A2W4J8I0-F1
#
_cell.length_a   1.000
_cell.length_b   1.000
_cell.length_c   1.000
_cell.angle_alpha   90.00
_cell.angle_beta   90.00
_cell.angle_gamma   90.00
#
_symmetry.space_group_name_H-M   'P 1'
#
loop_
_entity.id
_entity.type
_entity.pdbx_description
1 polymer ?
#
loop_
_entity_poly.entity_id
_entity_poly.type
_entity_poly.pdbx_seq_one_letter_code
_entity_poly.pdbx_strand_id
1 'polypeptide(L)'
;RIAERDPLELYAVVDAIRAEAKRHDLVLIEGAGGLLVPMGIRPSGEPWTAADLAVALGAPAIVVTPAGLNTLNHTALTLEALDRRAVPAGVVIGAWPAEPDLTHWLNLSELMPKLVGALPEGAGAMDPGVFQRSAPGWLTPALYGVLDDWQSWADEVS
;
A
#
# COMPACT_ATOMS: atom_id res chain seq x y z
N ARG A 1 23.23 7.66 -10.14
CA ARG A 1 22.66 8.06 -11.45
C ARG A 1 22.02 6.81 -12.05
N ILE A 2 20.69 6.70 -11.99
CA ILE A 2 19.96 5.65 -12.73
C ILE A 2 19.48 6.34 -14.01
N ALA A 3 19.75 5.74 -15.18
CA ALA A 3 19.34 6.25 -16.49
C ALA A 3 19.78 7.71 -16.80
N GLU A 4 21.01 8.10 -16.45
CA GLU A 4 21.62 9.42 -16.75
C GLU A 4 20.91 10.67 -16.20
N ARG A 5 19.84 10.50 -15.42
CA ARG A 5 19.11 11.61 -14.79
C ARG A 5 19.71 12.05 -13.47
N ASP A 6 19.48 13.31 -13.13
CA ASP A 6 19.80 13.84 -11.82
C ASP A 6 18.94 13.15 -10.74
N PRO A 7 19.48 12.93 -9.53
CA PRO A 7 18.72 12.36 -8.43
C PRO A 7 17.50 13.22 -8.10
N LEU A 8 16.38 12.57 -7.72
CA LEU A 8 15.20 13.28 -7.27
C LEU A 8 15.49 14.00 -5.95
N GLU A 9 15.28 15.31 -5.91
CA GLU A 9 15.39 16.08 -4.67
C GLU A 9 14.05 16.01 -3.91
N LEU A 10 14.10 15.72 -2.61
CA LEU A 10 12.91 15.46 -1.79
C LEU A 10 11.88 16.60 -1.84
N TYR A 11 12.31 17.84 -1.63
CA TYR A 11 11.37 18.96 -1.53
C TYR A 11 10.82 19.37 -2.90
N ALA A 12 11.59 19.20 -3.97
CA ALA A 12 11.08 19.32 -5.33
C ALA A 12 9.95 18.30 -5.62
N VAL A 13 10.09 17.06 -5.14
CA VAL A 13 9.03 16.04 -5.25
C VAL A 13 7.81 16.40 -4.40
N VAL A 14 8.02 16.86 -3.16
CA VAL A 14 6.93 17.32 -2.27
C VAL A 14 6.13 18.46 -2.91
N ASP A 15 6.81 19.45 -3.49
CA ASP A 15 6.15 20.58 -4.13
C ASP A 15 5.35 20.17 -5.37
N ALA A 16 5.88 19.25 -6.18
CA ALA A 16 5.16 18.69 -7.32
C ALA A 16 3.89 17.94 -6.88
N ILE A 17 3.99 17.10 -5.84
CA ILE A 17 2.83 16.36 -5.31
C ILE A 17 1.80 17.31 -4.72
N ARG A 18 2.22 18.34 -3.96
CA ARG A 18 1.32 19.35 -3.41
C ARG A 18 0.62 20.16 -4.50
N ALA A 19 1.27 20.40 -5.63
CA ALA A 19 0.64 21.05 -6.78
C ALA A 19 -0.47 20.17 -7.38
N GLU A 20 -0.22 18.87 -7.52
CA GLU A 20 -1.23 17.91 -8.00
C GLU A 20 -2.38 17.72 -7.00
N ALA A 21 -2.09 17.70 -5.70
CA ALA A 21 -3.09 17.59 -4.64
C ALA A 21 -4.03 18.80 -4.54
N LYS A 22 -3.66 19.96 -5.09
CA LYS A 22 -4.57 21.12 -5.21
C LYS A 22 -5.57 20.98 -6.36
N ARG A 23 -5.31 20.05 -7.29
CA ARG A 23 -6.05 19.89 -8.55
C ARG A 23 -6.90 18.63 -8.60
N HIS A 24 -6.69 17.71 -7.66
CA HIS A 24 -7.33 16.41 -7.62
C HIS A 24 -7.81 16.13 -6.19
N ASP A 25 -8.97 15.48 -6.06
CA ASP A 25 -9.53 15.10 -4.76
C ASP A 25 -8.71 13.99 -4.07
N LEU A 26 -7.99 13.20 -4.86
CA LEU A 26 -7.13 12.10 -4.40
C LEU A 26 -5.87 12.02 -5.26
N VAL A 27 -4.71 11.89 -4.60
CA VAL A 27 -3.43 11.61 -5.25
C VAL A 27 -2.85 10.34 -4.65
N LEU A 28 -2.63 9.33 -5.50
CA LEU A 28 -1.94 8.10 -5.14
C LEU A 28 -0.46 8.24 -5.47
N ILE A 29 0.40 7.93 -4.50
CA ILE A 29 1.86 8.00 -4.65
C ILE A 29 2.40 6.59 -4.51
N GLU A 30 2.86 6.01 -5.61
CA GLU A 30 3.55 4.73 -5.61
C GLU A 30 5.05 4.97 -5.41
N GLY A 31 5.64 4.31 -4.41
CA GLY A 31 7.09 4.25 -4.26
C GLY A 31 7.73 3.30 -5.28
N ALA A 32 9.05 3.12 -5.22
CA ALA A 32 9.73 2.08 -5.97
C ALA A 32 10.33 1.05 -5.01
N GLY A 33 9.76 -0.16 -5.00
CA GLY A 33 10.17 -1.24 -4.09
C GLY A 33 9.62 -1.06 -2.68
N GLY A 34 10.46 -1.28 -1.66
CA GLY A 34 10.06 -1.21 -0.24
C GLY A 34 10.10 0.20 0.35
N LEU A 35 9.45 0.36 1.50
CA LEU A 35 9.29 1.64 2.22
C LEU A 35 10.59 2.45 2.41
N LEU A 36 11.70 1.75 2.69
CA LEU A 36 13.01 2.34 3.00
C LEU A 36 14.00 2.29 1.83
N VAL A 37 13.52 2.02 0.62
CA VAL A 37 14.37 2.10 -0.59
C VAL A 37 14.76 3.56 -0.83
N PRO A 38 16.05 3.86 -1.05
CA PRO A 38 16.49 5.20 -1.43
C PRO A 38 15.89 5.64 -2.77
N MET A 39 15.17 6.76 -2.78
CA MET A 39 14.47 7.30 -3.95
C MET A 39 15.22 8.49 -4.59
N GLY A 40 16.08 9.15 -3.82
CA GLY A 40 16.78 10.35 -4.25
C GLY A 40 17.60 10.96 -3.12
N ILE A 41 17.86 12.27 -3.19
CA ILE A 41 18.70 13.01 -2.24
C ILE A 41 17.95 14.17 -1.58
N ARG A 42 18.31 14.50 -0.35
CA ARG A 42 17.89 15.72 0.36
C ARG A 42 18.83 16.87 -0.02
N PRO A 43 18.53 18.13 0.35
CA PRO A 43 19.46 19.25 0.17
C PRO A 43 20.78 19.04 0.92
N SER A 44 20.76 18.26 2.00
CA SER A 44 21.96 17.85 2.76
C SER A 44 22.87 16.88 2.00
N GLY A 45 22.39 16.27 0.90
CA GLY A 45 23.07 15.21 0.16
C GLY A 45 22.78 13.78 0.66
N GLU A 46 22.05 13.63 1.77
CA GLU A 46 21.64 12.32 2.29
C GLU A 46 20.49 11.72 1.48
N PRO A 47 20.38 10.37 1.39
CA PRO A 47 19.26 9.75 0.72
C PRO A 47 17.93 9.99 1.44
N TRP A 48 16.83 9.99 0.68
CA TRP A 48 15.46 9.93 1.23
C TRP A 48 14.70 8.73 0.67
N THR A 49 13.64 8.33 1.38
CA THR A 49 12.83 7.13 1.15
C THR A 49 11.34 7.47 1.07
N ALA A 50 10.49 6.52 0.68
CA ALA A 50 9.04 6.72 0.70
C ALA A 50 8.51 7.07 2.11
N ALA A 51 9.16 6.57 3.17
CA ALA A 51 8.82 6.96 4.54
C ALA A 51 9.07 8.45 4.82
N ASP A 52 10.17 8.99 4.29
CA ASP A 52 10.49 10.41 4.44
C ASP A 52 9.53 11.30 3.66
N LEU A 53 9.12 10.84 2.49
CA LEU A 53 8.11 11.52 1.67
C LEU A 53 6.75 11.55 2.36
N ALA A 54 6.31 10.43 2.94
CA ALA A 54 5.06 10.36 3.71
C ALA A 54 5.06 11.35 4.87
N VAL A 55 6.16 11.43 5.63
CA VAL A 55 6.34 12.41 6.72
C VAL A 55 6.29 13.84 6.19
N ALA A 56 7.01 14.16 5.12
CA ALA A 56 7.07 15.52 4.57
C ALA A 56 5.71 16.00 4.02
N LEU A 57 4.88 15.07 3.56
CA LEU A 57 3.52 15.34 3.06
C LEU A 57 2.45 15.29 4.16
N GLY A 58 2.74 14.68 5.31
CA GLY A 58 1.71 14.31 6.30
C GLY A 58 0.70 13.29 5.74
N ALA A 59 1.13 12.48 4.77
CA ALA A 59 0.27 11.53 4.07
C ALA A 59 0.21 10.19 4.81
N PRO A 60 -0.98 9.56 4.92
CA PRO A 60 -1.07 8.18 5.39
C PRO A 60 -0.45 7.23 4.35
N ALA A 61 -0.11 6.02 4.79
CA ALA A 61 0.46 4.98 3.94
C ALA A 61 -0.49 3.78 3.79
N ILE A 62 -0.41 3.12 2.63
CA ILE A 62 -0.97 1.78 2.43
C ILE A 62 0.18 0.81 2.22
N VAL A 63 0.26 -0.20 3.08
CA VAL A 63 1.24 -1.28 2.96
C VAL A 63 0.60 -2.42 2.16
N VAL A 64 1.09 -2.63 0.95
CA VAL A 64 0.68 -3.77 0.12
C VAL A 64 1.53 -4.97 0.49
N THR A 65 0.90 -6.09 0.81
CA THR A 65 1.58 -7.32 1.25
C THR A 65 1.06 -8.56 0.53
N PRO A 66 1.89 -9.61 0.29
CA PRO A 66 1.37 -10.91 -0.14
C PRO A 66 0.56 -11.59 0.98
N ALA A 67 -0.27 -12.58 0.62
CA ALA A 67 -1.04 -13.38 1.60
C ALA A 67 -0.24 -14.53 2.23
N GLY A 68 0.85 -14.96 1.57
CA GLY A 68 1.60 -16.18 1.90
C GLY A 68 2.73 -16.00 2.92
N LEU A 69 3.68 -16.95 2.91
CA LEU A 69 4.79 -17.00 3.86
C LEU A 69 5.59 -15.68 3.91
N ASN A 70 6.08 -15.34 5.11
CA ASN A 70 6.89 -14.17 5.41
C ASN A 70 6.14 -12.82 5.40
N THR A 71 4.83 -12.82 5.09
CA THR A 71 3.98 -11.62 5.13
C THR A 71 3.97 -10.97 6.51
N LEU A 72 3.78 -11.74 7.58
CA LEU A 72 3.68 -11.21 8.94
C LEU A 72 4.94 -10.44 9.36
N ASN A 73 6.11 -11.00 9.11
CA ASN A 73 7.38 -10.36 9.47
C ASN A 73 7.60 -9.07 8.65
N HIS A 74 7.48 -9.14 7.32
CA HIS A 74 7.72 -7.96 6.48
C HIS A 74 6.68 -6.85 6.73
N THR A 75 5.41 -7.21 6.88
CA THR A 75 4.34 -6.26 7.20
C THR A 75 4.56 -5.64 8.58
N ALA A 76 4.86 -6.45 9.61
CA ALA A 76 5.11 -5.93 10.95
C ALA A 76 6.31 -4.96 10.99
N LEU A 77 7.44 -5.32 10.37
CA LEU A 77 8.62 -4.44 10.28
C LEU A 77 8.31 -3.12 9.55
N THR A 78 7.50 -3.19 8.50
CA THR A 78 7.09 -2.01 7.73
C THR A 78 6.16 -1.11 8.54
N LEU A 79 5.16 -1.69 9.20
CA LEU A 79 4.23 -0.96 10.06
C LEU A 79 4.95 -0.34 11.26
N GLU A 80 5.90 -1.04 11.89
CA GLU A 80 6.72 -0.51 12.97
C GLU A 80 7.57 0.70 12.52
N ALA A 81 8.13 0.64 11.31
CA ALA A 81 8.88 1.77 10.75
C ALA A 81 8.00 2.99 10.47
N LEU A 82 6.74 2.79 10.05
CA LEU A 82 5.76 3.86 9.82
C LEU A 82 5.26 4.45 11.14
N ASP A 83 4.95 3.60 12.12
CA ASP A 83 4.48 3.99 13.45
C ASP A 83 5.52 4.85 14.18
N ARG A 84 6.81 4.46 14.15
CA ARG A 84 7.92 5.28 14.69
C ARG A 84 8.06 6.66 14.05
N ARG A 85 7.49 6.85 12.87
CA ARG A 85 7.46 8.13 12.13
C ARG A 85 6.13 8.85 12.26
N ALA A 86 5.22 8.34 13.11
CA ALA A 86 3.86 8.83 13.26
C ALA A 86 3.07 8.88 11.93
N VAL A 87 3.35 7.96 11.02
CA VAL A 87 2.63 7.82 9.75
C VAL A 87 1.52 6.78 9.92
N PRO A 88 0.23 7.17 9.87
CA PRO A 88 -0.87 6.22 9.91
C PRO A 88 -0.81 5.28 8.72
N ALA A 89 -1.07 3.99 8.94
CA ALA A 89 -0.99 2.99 7.90
C ALA A 89 -2.13 1.97 7.96
N GLY A 90 -2.66 1.63 6.79
CA GLY A 90 -3.52 0.46 6.55
C GLY A 90 -2.78 -0.60 5.72
N VAL A 91 -3.29 -1.83 5.73
CA VAL A 91 -2.72 -2.97 4.97
C VAL A 91 -3.68 -3.40 3.88
N VAL A 92 -3.14 -3.69 2.69
CA VAL A 92 -3.87 -4.35 1.60
C VAL A 92 -3.15 -5.63 1.22
N ILE A 93 -3.89 -6.73 1.13
CA ILE A 93 -3.36 -7.95 0.51
C ILE A 93 -3.43 -7.76 -1.02
N GLY A 94 -2.27 -7.75 -1.68
CA GLY A 94 -2.18 -7.43 -3.11
C GLY A 94 -2.62 -8.56 -4.04
N ALA A 95 -2.61 -9.80 -3.54
CA ALA A 95 -3.06 -10.99 -4.26
C ALA A 95 -3.49 -12.05 -3.25
N TRP A 96 -4.80 -12.26 -3.16
CA TRP A 96 -5.42 -13.35 -2.41
C TRP A 96 -5.65 -14.54 -3.35
N PRO A 97 -5.14 -15.74 -3.01
CA PRO A 97 -5.23 -16.90 -3.88
C PRO A 97 -6.69 -17.38 -4.01
N ALA A 98 -7.03 -17.95 -5.18
CA ALA A 98 -8.34 -18.58 -5.39
C ALA A 98 -8.54 -19.83 -4.52
N GLU A 99 -7.44 -20.50 -4.16
CA GLU A 99 -7.42 -21.69 -3.28
C GLU A 99 -6.52 -21.40 -2.05
N PRO A 100 -7.01 -20.67 -1.05
CA PRO A 100 -6.23 -20.34 0.15
C PRO A 100 -6.00 -21.57 1.03
N ASP A 101 -4.73 -21.81 1.39
CA ASP A 101 -4.36 -22.79 2.41
C ASP A 101 -4.42 -22.22 3.84
N LEU A 102 -4.13 -23.06 4.85
CA LEU A 102 -4.11 -22.68 6.26
C LEU A 102 -3.20 -21.47 6.55
N THR A 103 -2.07 -21.33 5.85
CA THR A 103 -1.14 -20.22 6.07
C THR A 103 -1.78 -18.89 5.68
N HIS A 104 -2.52 -18.87 4.57
CA HIS A 104 -3.23 -17.68 4.12
C HIS A 104 -4.28 -17.23 5.13
N TRP A 105 -5.06 -18.18 5.67
CA TRP A 105 -6.08 -17.89 6.67
C TRP A 105 -5.52 -17.38 8.00
N LEU A 106 -4.43 -17.99 8.49
CA LEU A 106 -3.75 -17.53 9.70
C LEU A 106 -3.11 -16.16 9.52
N ASN A 107 -2.56 -15.88 8.33
CA ASN A 107 -2.02 -14.55 8.06
C ASN A 107 -3.13 -13.50 7.97
N LEU A 108 -4.28 -13.85 7.35
CA LEU A 108 -5.41 -12.95 7.23
C LEU A 108 -5.90 -12.50 8.61
N SER A 109 -6.12 -13.44 9.54
CA SER A 109 -6.63 -13.14 10.87
C SER A 109 -5.72 -12.19 11.66
N GLU A 110 -4.41 -12.36 11.56
CA GLU A 110 -3.41 -11.47 12.17
C GLU A 110 -3.40 -10.07 11.53
N LEU A 111 -3.70 -9.96 10.23
CA LEU A 111 -3.73 -8.69 9.50
C LEU A 111 -5.04 -7.92 9.68
N MET A 112 -6.16 -8.59 9.98
CA MET A 112 -7.51 -8.00 10.09
C MET A 112 -7.57 -6.65 10.84
N PRO A 113 -6.89 -6.43 11.98
CA PRO A 113 -6.97 -5.15 12.70
C PRO A 113 -6.49 -3.93 11.91
N LYS A 114 -5.69 -4.14 10.86
CA LYS A 114 -5.15 -3.08 9.98
C LYS A 114 -5.57 -3.26 8.52
N LEU A 115 -6.29 -4.32 8.20
CA LEU A 115 -6.64 -4.69 6.83
C LEU A 115 -7.74 -3.77 6.29
N VAL A 116 -7.48 -3.16 5.15
CA VAL A 116 -8.40 -2.25 4.45
C VAL A 116 -8.73 -2.69 3.03
N GLY A 117 -8.18 -3.83 2.59
CA GLY A 117 -8.51 -4.44 1.30
C GLY A 117 -7.75 -5.74 1.03
N ALA A 118 -8.31 -6.57 0.14
CA ALA A 118 -7.69 -7.80 -0.36
C ALA A 118 -8.12 -7.99 -1.82
N LEU A 119 -7.14 -7.93 -2.74
CA LEU A 119 -7.39 -8.09 -4.17
C LEU A 119 -7.28 -9.57 -4.55
N PRO A 120 -8.13 -10.09 -5.46
CA PRO A 120 -7.98 -11.45 -5.95
C PRO A 120 -6.70 -11.58 -6.77
N GLU A 121 -6.05 -12.74 -6.67
CA GLU A 121 -4.95 -13.10 -7.54
C GLU A 121 -5.36 -12.98 -9.02
N GLY A 122 -4.46 -12.44 -9.85
CA GLY A 122 -4.75 -12.20 -11.26
C GLY A 122 -5.58 -10.95 -11.56
N ALA A 123 -5.95 -10.13 -10.56
CA ALA A 123 -6.68 -8.88 -10.78
C ALA A 123 -6.07 -7.99 -11.87
N GLY A 124 -4.73 -7.88 -11.92
CA GLY A 124 -4.03 -7.08 -12.93
C GLY A 124 -4.15 -7.59 -14.39
N ALA A 125 -4.63 -8.81 -14.60
CA ALA A 125 -4.86 -9.41 -15.92
C ALA A 125 -6.35 -9.44 -16.32
N MET A 126 -7.25 -8.94 -15.48
CA MET A 126 -8.67 -8.91 -15.77
C MET A 126 -8.99 -7.94 -16.91
N ASP A 127 -10.09 -8.21 -17.62
CA ASP A 127 -10.69 -7.23 -18.52
C ASP A 127 -10.99 -5.92 -17.76
N PRO A 128 -10.68 -4.73 -18.32
CA PRO A 128 -10.87 -3.46 -17.61
C PRO A 128 -12.29 -3.24 -17.09
N GLY A 129 -13.31 -3.67 -17.85
CA GLY A 129 -14.71 -3.55 -17.41
C GLY A 129 -15.04 -4.49 -16.26
N VAL A 130 -14.46 -5.70 -16.25
CA VAL A 130 -14.58 -6.64 -15.13
C VAL A 130 -13.88 -6.11 -13.88
N PHE A 131 -12.65 -5.60 -14.03
CA PHE A 131 -11.89 -4.99 -12.94
C PHE A 131 -12.68 -3.84 -12.32
N GLN A 132 -13.16 -2.90 -13.13
CA GLN A 132 -13.86 -1.71 -12.64
C GLN A 132 -15.13 -2.05 -11.84
N ARG A 133 -15.90 -3.06 -12.28
CA ARG A 133 -17.12 -3.49 -11.57
C ARG A 133 -16.82 -4.24 -10.28
N SER A 134 -15.71 -4.95 -10.23
CA SER A 134 -15.35 -5.83 -9.11
C SER A 134 -14.57 -5.11 -8.01
N ALA A 135 -13.75 -4.11 -8.39
CA ALA A 135 -12.82 -3.41 -7.50
C ALA A 135 -13.43 -2.83 -6.22
N PRO A 136 -14.66 -2.26 -6.23
CA PRO A 136 -15.28 -1.78 -4.99
C PRO A 136 -15.43 -2.88 -3.93
N GLY A 137 -15.65 -4.13 -4.34
CA GLY A 137 -15.81 -5.27 -3.42
C GLY A 137 -14.52 -5.78 -2.80
N TRP A 138 -13.35 -5.28 -3.22
CA TRP A 138 -12.04 -5.70 -2.71
C TRP A 138 -11.50 -4.79 -1.61
N LEU A 139 -12.14 -3.63 -1.40
CA LEU A 139 -11.67 -2.57 -0.53
C LEU A 139 -12.75 -2.22 0.50
N THR A 140 -12.32 -1.81 1.68
CA THR A 140 -13.22 -1.30 2.73
C THR A 140 -13.69 0.13 2.40
N PRO A 141 -14.72 0.65 3.10
CA PRO A 141 -15.15 2.05 2.95
C PRO A 141 -14.05 3.08 3.24
N ALA A 142 -13.04 2.72 4.04
CA ALA A 142 -11.88 3.58 4.29
C ALA A 142 -11.09 3.90 3.00
N LEU A 143 -11.23 3.05 1.97
CA LEU A 143 -10.64 3.23 0.63
C LEU A 143 -11.72 3.31 -0.46
N TYR A 144 -12.91 3.82 -0.13
CA TYR A 144 -14.04 4.00 -1.06
C TYR A 144 -14.60 2.70 -1.67
N GLY A 145 -14.34 1.55 -1.05
CA GLY A 145 -14.98 0.29 -1.40
C GLY A 145 -16.25 0.00 -0.60
N VAL A 146 -16.74 -1.23 -0.73
CA VAL A 146 -18.01 -1.72 -0.14
C VAL A 146 -17.81 -3.01 0.68
N LEU A 147 -16.57 -3.38 0.98
CA LEU A 147 -16.26 -4.52 1.83
C LEU A 147 -16.43 -4.13 3.30
N ASP A 148 -17.61 -4.42 3.84
CA ASP A 148 -18.02 -3.95 5.17
C ASP A 148 -17.96 -5.05 6.24
N ASP A 149 -17.84 -6.31 5.82
CA ASP A 149 -17.72 -7.45 6.72
C ASP A 149 -16.68 -8.47 6.23
N TRP A 150 -15.50 -8.42 6.85
CA TRP A 150 -14.43 -9.39 6.63
C TRP A 150 -14.81 -10.80 7.09
N GLN A 151 -15.72 -10.94 8.07
CA GLN A 151 -16.14 -12.25 8.58
C GLN A 151 -17.05 -12.97 7.57
N SER A 152 -18.01 -12.26 6.97
CA SER A 152 -18.83 -12.80 5.88
C SER A 152 -17.99 -13.30 4.70
N TRP A 153 -16.91 -12.60 4.35
CA TRP A 153 -16.02 -13.01 3.25
C TRP A 153 -15.16 -14.24 3.56
N ALA A 154 -14.74 -14.40 4.83
CA ALA A 154 -14.01 -15.59 5.25
C ALA A 154 -14.91 -16.84 5.29
N ASP A 155 -16.17 -16.68 5.70
CA ASP A 155 -17.16 -17.75 5.79
C ASP A 155 -17.71 -18.18 4.40
N GLU A 156 -17.78 -17.27 3.42
CA GLU A 156 -18.19 -17.60 2.04
C GLU A 156 -17.13 -18.39 1.25
N VAL A 157 -15.87 -18.41 1.72
CA VAL A 157 -14.72 -19.01 1.02
C VAL A 157 -14.16 -20.24 1.79
N SER A 158 -14.77 -20.61 2.92
CA SER A 158 -14.48 -21.82 3.72
C SER A 158 -15.47 -22.95 3.45
#